data_AF-A0A1V4TYT8-F1
#
_entry.id   AF-A0A1V4TYT8-F1
#
_cell.length_a   1.000
_cell.length_b   1.000
_cell.length_c   1.000
_cell.angle_alpha   90.00
_cell.angle_beta   90.00
_cell.angle_gamma   90.00
#
_symmetry.space_group_name_H-M   'P 1'
#
loop_
_entity.id
_entity.type
_entity.pdbx_description
1 polymer ?
#
loop_
_entity_poly.entity_id
_entity_poly.type
_entity_poly.pdbx_seq_one_letter_code
_entity_poly.pdbx_strand_id
1 'polypeptide(L)'
;MRWFVQGKEGARLPWKEWEKAAGDPEDMLASMALGEKAYRTCMRLAKLPPQKEAAKTITVFAHILHHMLDEIGEDRMLELRYILQEDWMEVWTGLWEPPTEVIWPIGGDLRFELLSLRHGLERTVAPELLRLFWAGMTAAGHGIPVRSTEAGTRVYFPLLMLDKMRAENIPPFLDEEEREGLAFLRSELTLSNWTSTDDLESALSRQRQFVRQGRLYIDGYMSGGRWYEMKDVRDWREKALRSCSLLIAFRIMFLASVTGESGPLRPSYPD
;
A
#
# COMPACT_ATOMS: atom_id res chain seq x y z
N MET A 1 -0.03 19.28 -9.02
CA MET A 1 -1.11 19.27 -8.00
C MET A 1 -0.44 18.99 -6.67
N ARG A 2 -0.60 19.83 -5.64
CA ARG A 2 -0.08 19.51 -4.30
C ARG A 2 -0.98 18.44 -3.69
N TRP A 3 -0.40 17.32 -3.28
CA TRP A 3 -1.13 16.22 -2.64
C TRP A 3 -1.46 16.63 -1.21
N PHE A 4 -0.45 16.73 -0.34
CA PHE A 4 -0.67 17.31 0.99
C PHE A 4 -0.41 18.82 0.98
N VAL A 5 -1.33 19.56 1.55
CA VAL A 5 -1.20 20.98 1.89
C VAL A 5 -1.05 21.07 3.40
N GLN A 6 -0.01 21.74 3.87
CA GLN A 6 0.13 22.09 5.28
C GLN A 6 -0.53 23.43 5.56
N GLY A 7 -1.25 23.51 6.68
CA GLY A 7 -1.83 24.75 7.18
C GLY A 7 -2.14 24.67 8.67
N LYS A 8 -2.90 25.65 9.17
CA LYS A 8 -3.31 25.71 10.58
C LYS A 8 -4.09 24.45 11.04
N GLU A 9 -4.78 23.81 10.09
CA GLU A 9 -5.56 22.58 10.26
C GLU A 9 -4.73 21.30 10.05
N GLY A 10 -3.39 21.39 10.02
CA GLY A 10 -2.53 20.25 9.77
C GLY A 10 -2.34 19.92 8.29
N ALA A 11 -1.77 18.75 8.01
CA ALA A 11 -1.60 18.21 6.67
C ALA A 11 -2.92 17.64 6.16
N ARG A 12 -3.36 18.08 4.98
CA ARG A 12 -4.60 17.61 4.36
C ARG A 12 -4.53 17.54 2.85
N LEU A 13 -5.40 16.74 2.24
CA LEU A 13 -5.65 16.82 0.80
C LEU A 13 -6.61 17.99 0.51
N PRO A 14 -6.43 18.75 -0.59
CA PRO A 14 -7.33 19.83 -0.99
C PRO A 14 -8.60 19.28 -1.68
N TRP A 15 -9.14 18.17 -1.18
CA TRP A 15 -10.28 17.46 -1.75
C TRP A 15 -11.45 17.55 -0.79
N LYS A 16 -12.65 17.83 -1.31
CA LYS A 16 -13.88 17.79 -0.50
C LYS A 16 -14.13 16.42 0.12
N GLU A 17 -13.67 15.35 -0.54
CA GLU A 17 -13.77 13.98 -0.04
C GLU A 17 -12.92 13.78 1.23
N TRP A 18 -11.77 14.46 1.33
CA TRP A 18 -10.97 14.45 2.56
C TRP A 18 -11.69 15.17 3.69
N GLU A 19 -12.22 16.36 3.43
CA GLU A 19 -12.93 17.16 4.44
C GLU A 19 -14.13 16.41 5.02
N LYS A 20 -14.84 15.64 4.19
CA LYS A 20 -15.93 14.77 4.64
C LYS A 20 -15.44 13.61 5.50
N ALA A 21 -14.48 12.83 5.00
CA ALA A 21 -13.99 11.64 5.70
C ALA A 21 -13.25 11.96 7.01
N ALA A 22 -12.54 13.09 7.07
CA ALA A 22 -11.89 13.55 8.30
C ALA A 22 -12.84 14.29 9.25
N GLY A 23 -13.98 14.77 8.75
CA GLY A 23 -14.98 15.46 9.57
C GLY A 23 -15.92 14.51 10.31
N ASP A 24 -16.10 13.30 9.78
CA ASP A 24 -16.90 12.22 10.35
C ASP A 24 -16.18 10.88 10.08
N PRO A 25 -15.27 10.45 10.97
CA PRO A 25 -14.49 9.22 10.78
C PRO A 25 -15.35 7.94 10.84
N GLU A 26 -16.55 8.00 11.43
CA GLU A 26 -17.53 6.90 11.45
C GLU A 26 -18.29 6.77 10.11
N ASP A 27 -18.35 7.84 9.29
CA ASP A 27 -18.97 7.80 7.96
C ASP A 27 -18.08 7.03 6.96
N MET A 28 -18.28 5.72 6.94
CA MET A 28 -17.60 4.83 6.00
C MET A 28 -17.85 5.20 4.54
N LEU A 29 -19.02 5.74 4.16
CA LEU A 29 -19.28 6.13 2.77
C LEU A 29 -18.39 7.32 2.37
N ALA A 30 -18.14 8.25 3.29
CA ALA A 30 -17.18 9.33 3.07
C ALA A 30 -15.75 8.77 2.92
N SER A 31 -15.36 7.82 3.77
CA SER A 31 -14.06 7.14 3.67
C SER A 31 -13.87 6.39 2.33
N MET A 32 -14.88 5.62 1.91
CA MET A 32 -14.89 4.93 0.62
C MET A 32 -14.81 5.90 -0.57
N ALA A 33 -15.54 7.01 -0.53
CA ALA A 33 -15.49 8.04 -1.57
C ALA A 33 -14.09 8.68 -1.67
N LEU A 34 -13.43 8.91 -0.54
CA LEU A 34 -12.04 9.37 -0.50
C LEU A 34 -11.07 8.34 -1.10
N GLY A 35 -11.19 7.07 -0.72
CA GLY A 35 -10.41 5.97 -1.27
C GLY A 35 -10.58 5.85 -2.79
N GLU A 36 -11.82 5.91 -3.28
CA GLU A 36 -12.11 5.84 -4.72
C GLU A 36 -11.53 7.05 -5.47
N LYS A 37 -11.65 8.25 -4.90
CA LYS A 37 -11.05 9.47 -5.45
C LYS A 37 -9.54 9.34 -5.58
N ALA A 38 -8.89 8.83 -4.55
CA ALA A 38 -7.46 8.59 -4.50
C ALA A 38 -7.02 7.58 -5.56
N TYR A 39 -7.64 6.40 -5.56
CA TYR A 39 -7.37 5.33 -6.50
C TYR A 39 -7.52 5.79 -7.95
N ARG A 40 -8.65 6.41 -8.30
CA ARG A 40 -8.89 6.92 -9.66
C ARG A 40 -7.87 7.99 -10.08
N THR A 41 -7.40 8.80 -9.13
CA THR A 41 -6.36 9.81 -9.38
C THR A 41 -5.02 9.13 -9.68
N CYS A 42 -4.63 8.13 -8.90
CA CYS A 42 -3.41 7.34 -9.13
C CYS A 42 -3.48 6.56 -10.45
N MET A 43 -4.60 5.92 -10.78
CA MET A 43 -4.78 5.22 -12.05
C MET A 43 -4.67 6.17 -13.26
N ARG A 44 -5.20 7.40 -13.14
CA ARG A 44 -5.02 8.43 -14.17
C ARG A 44 -3.55 8.84 -14.32
N LEU A 45 -2.82 9.02 -13.21
CA LEU A 45 -1.39 9.31 -13.24
C LEU A 45 -0.60 8.17 -13.90
N ALA A 46 -0.97 6.92 -13.62
CA ALA A 46 -0.40 5.73 -14.23
C ALA A 46 -0.76 5.55 -15.71
N LYS A 47 -1.72 6.33 -16.24
CA LYS A 47 -2.34 6.14 -17.57
C LYS A 47 -2.98 4.75 -17.76
N LEU A 48 -3.53 4.19 -16.68
CA LEU A 48 -4.20 2.90 -16.68
C LEU A 48 -5.71 3.07 -16.42
N PRO A 49 -6.55 2.19 -16.99
CA PRO A 49 -7.98 2.19 -16.70
C PRO A 49 -8.24 1.69 -15.26
N PRO A 50 -9.13 2.32 -14.49
CA PRO A 50 -9.57 1.80 -13.20
C PRO A 50 -10.21 0.41 -13.34
N GLN A 51 -9.93 -0.49 -12.40
CA GLN A 51 -10.58 -1.80 -12.33
C GLN A 51 -11.85 -1.71 -11.47
N LYS A 52 -12.90 -2.46 -11.83
CA LYS A 52 -14.18 -2.39 -11.09
C LYS A 52 -14.06 -3.03 -9.71
N GLU A 53 -13.27 -4.09 -9.64
CA GLU A 53 -12.98 -4.91 -8.46
C GLU A 53 -12.26 -4.10 -7.37
N ALA A 54 -11.59 -3.01 -7.74
CA ALA A 54 -10.95 -2.09 -6.79
C ALA A 54 -11.93 -1.48 -5.78
N ALA A 55 -13.20 -1.32 -6.16
CA ALA A 55 -14.23 -0.80 -5.24
C ALA A 55 -14.44 -1.73 -4.03
N LYS A 56 -14.35 -3.05 -4.23
CA LYS A 56 -14.48 -4.04 -3.15
C LYS A 56 -13.31 -3.94 -2.19
N THR A 57 -12.08 -3.80 -2.72
CA THR A 57 -10.89 -3.58 -1.89
C THR A 57 -10.96 -2.27 -1.10
N ILE A 58 -11.48 -1.19 -1.69
CA ILE A 58 -11.67 0.08 -0.98
C ILE A 58 -12.71 -0.05 0.13
N THR A 59 -13.78 -0.81 -0.10
CA THR A 59 -14.80 -1.11 0.91
C THR A 59 -14.19 -1.85 2.10
N VAL A 60 -13.41 -2.89 1.83
CA VAL A 60 -12.64 -3.61 2.86
C VAL A 60 -11.75 -2.66 3.65
N PHE A 61 -11.02 -1.77 2.96
CA PHE A 61 -10.17 -0.80 3.65
C PHE A 61 -10.97 0.09 4.58
N ALA A 62 -12.16 0.55 4.19
CA ALA A 62 -13.02 1.36 5.05
C ALA A 62 -13.47 0.58 6.29
N HIS A 63 -13.91 -0.68 6.14
CA HIS A 63 -14.28 -1.52 7.28
C HIS A 63 -13.11 -1.81 8.21
N ILE A 64 -11.93 -2.15 7.66
CA ILE A 64 -10.71 -2.37 8.46
C ILE A 64 -10.39 -1.13 9.29
N LEU A 65 -10.47 0.07 8.70
CA LEU A 65 -10.19 1.32 9.43
C LEU A 65 -11.23 1.60 10.50
N HIS A 66 -12.52 1.46 10.17
CA HIS A 66 -13.60 1.70 11.10
C HIS A 66 -13.45 0.82 12.35
N HIS A 67 -13.33 -0.49 12.17
CA HIS A 67 -13.15 -1.40 13.30
C HIS A 67 -11.84 -1.18 14.05
N MET A 68 -10.75 -0.86 13.35
CA MET A 68 -9.49 -0.51 14.00
C MET A 68 -9.63 0.69 14.94
N LEU A 69 -10.34 1.73 14.49
CA LEU A 69 -10.49 2.99 15.23
C LEU A 69 -11.52 2.86 16.36
N ASP A 70 -12.53 2.00 16.20
CA ASP A 70 -13.45 1.66 17.28
C ASP A 70 -12.76 0.90 18.42
N GLU A 71 -11.77 0.06 18.10
CA GLU A 71 -11.08 -0.80 19.08
C GLU A 71 -9.86 -0.14 19.75
N ILE A 72 -9.28 0.91 19.13
CA ILE A 72 -8.08 1.56 19.67
C ILE A 72 -8.43 2.46 20.85
N GLY A 73 -7.82 2.18 22.01
CA GLY A 73 -7.95 3.05 23.18
C GLY A 73 -7.26 4.41 23.00
N GLU A 74 -7.71 5.42 23.75
CA GLU A 74 -7.20 6.80 23.68
C GLU A 74 -5.66 6.89 23.78
N ASP A 75 -5.04 6.15 24.72
CA ASP A 75 -3.59 6.14 24.91
C ASP A 75 -2.83 5.66 23.67
N ARG A 76 -3.37 4.63 22.99
CA ARG A 76 -2.78 4.08 21.76
C ARG A 76 -3.02 5.00 20.56
N MET A 77 -4.14 5.72 20.54
CA MET A 77 -4.39 6.75 19.53
C MET A 77 -3.38 7.90 19.62
N LEU A 78 -3.02 8.32 20.84
CA LEU A 78 -1.98 9.34 21.06
C LEU A 78 -0.60 8.88 20.61
N GLU A 79 -0.23 7.63 20.89
CA GLU A 79 1.02 7.02 20.42
C GLU A 79 1.07 6.96 18.90
N LEU A 80 -0.01 6.49 18.26
CA LEU A 80 -0.13 6.47 16.81
C LEU A 80 0.04 7.87 16.22
N ARG A 81 -0.62 8.87 16.80
CA ARG A 81 -0.48 10.27 16.37
C ARG A 81 0.96 10.76 16.46
N TYR A 82 1.65 10.48 17.56
CA TYR A 82 3.06 10.84 17.74
C TYR A 82 3.94 10.22 16.64
N ILE A 83 3.75 8.93 16.34
CA ILE A 83 4.50 8.23 15.29
C ILE A 83 4.28 8.90 13.92
N LEU A 84 3.03 9.25 13.59
CA LEU A 84 2.69 9.88 12.31
C LEU A 84 3.21 11.32 12.17
N GLN A 85 3.45 12.01 13.29
CA GLN A 85 3.88 13.42 13.30
C GLN A 85 5.40 13.58 13.40
N GLU A 86 6.05 12.80 14.28
CA GLU A 86 7.46 12.99 14.66
C GLU A 86 8.35 11.82 14.25
N ASP A 87 7.93 10.57 14.49
CA ASP A 87 8.79 9.39 14.33
C ASP A 87 8.89 8.89 12.87
N TRP A 88 7.97 9.32 12.01
CA TRP A 88 7.95 8.93 10.60
C TRP A 88 9.22 9.33 9.83
N MET A 89 9.93 10.37 10.30
CA MET A 89 11.14 10.92 9.67
C MET A 89 12.34 9.97 9.72
N GLU A 90 12.50 9.21 10.80
CA GLU A 90 13.73 8.44 11.03
C GLU A 90 13.70 7.06 10.37
N VAL A 91 12.50 6.53 10.12
CA VAL A 91 12.36 5.12 9.72
C VAL A 91 11.65 4.97 8.36
N TRP A 92 10.69 5.84 8.00
CA TRP A 92 9.60 5.47 7.08
C TRP A 92 9.21 6.55 6.04
N THR A 93 10.10 6.83 5.08
CA THR A 93 9.99 7.95 4.11
C THR A 93 8.69 8.07 3.29
N GLY A 94 7.99 6.98 2.96
CA GLY A 94 6.88 7.02 1.98
C GLY A 94 5.54 7.62 2.41
N LEU A 95 5.26 7.83 3.71
CA LEU A 95 3.88 8.05 4.20
C LEU A 95 3.24 9.35 3.68
N TRP A 96 3.98 10.45 3.76
CA TRP A 96 3.54 11.78 3.34
C TRP A 96 3.93 12.11 1.89
N GLU A 97 4.57 11.17 1.19
CA GLU A 97 5.04 11.41 -0.17
C GLU A 97 3.89 11.49 -1.17
N PRO A 98 3.97 12.44 -2.13
CA PRO A 98 2.99 12.50 -3.20
C PRO A 98 3.15 11.27 -4.09
N PRO A 99 2.07 10.72 -4.67
CA PRO A 99 2.14 9.55 -5.55
C PRO A 99 2.98 9.74 -6.79
N THR A 100 3.28 10.98 -7.19
CA THR A 100 4.19 11.24 -8.31
C THR A 100 5.60 10.74 -8.05
N GLU A 101 5.98 10.52 -6.79
CA GLU A 101 7.25 9.87 -6.45
C GLU A 101 7.28 8.39 -6.84
N VAL A 102 6.13 7.72 -6.98
CA VAL A 102 6.10 6.25 -7.19
C VAL A 102 5.27 5.80 -8.39
N ILE A 103 4.22 6.55 -8.72
CA ILE A 103 3.31 6.26 -9.83
C ILE A 103 3.85 6.90 -11.10
N TRP A 104 4.59 6.09 -11.87
CA TRP A 104 5.10 6.47 -13.18
C TRP A 104 4.41 5.66 -14.29
N PRO A 105 3.90 6.32 -15.35
CA PRO A 105 3.30 5.62 -16.48
C PRO A 105 4.25 4.58 -17.08
N ILE A 106 3.69 3.48 -17.57
CA ILE A 106 4.46 2.47 -18.29
C ILE A 106 5.03 3.10 -19.58
N GLY A 107 6.35 2.98 -19.73
CA GLY A 107 7.11 3.39 -20.90
C GLY A 107 7.50 2.22 -21.81
N GLY A 108 8.55 2.44 -22.60
CA GLY A 108 9.06 1.48 -23.58
C GLY A 108 10.43 0.87 -23.24
N ASP A 109 11.22 1.53 -22.39
CA ASP A 109 12.58 1.09 -22.08
C ASP A 109 12.59 0.09 -20.92
N LEU A 110 13.13 -1.10 -21.17
CA LEU A 110 13.18 -2.20 -20.21
C LEU A 110 13.92 -1.83 -18.92
N ARG A 111 15.01 -1.06 -18.99
CA ARG A 111 15.79 -0.71 -17.79
C ARG A 111 15.03 0.28 -16.92
N PHE A 112 14.37 1.26 -17.56
CA PHE A 112 13.50 2.20 -16.87
C PHE A 112 12.33 1.47 -16.21
N GLU A 113 11.70 0.51 -16.89
CA GLU A 113 10.63 -0.28 -16.28
C GLU A 113 11.13 -1.08 -15.07
N LEU A 114 12.30 -1.72 -15.14
CA LEU A 114 12.83 -2.48 -14.01
C LEU A 114 13.17 -1.58 -12.81
N LEU A 115 13.71 -0.39 -13.06
CA LEU A 115 13.96 0.60 -12.01
C LEU A 115 12.63 1.08 -11.38
N SER A 116 11.64 1.37 -12.23
CA SER A 116 10.30 1.80 -11.79
C SER A 116 9.59 0.73 -10.97
N LEU A 117 9.72 -0.53 -11.38
CA LEU A 117 9.17 -1.67 -10.67
C LEU A 117 9.83 -1.83 -9.30
N ARG A 118 11.16 -1.81 -9.24
CA ARG A 118 11.91 -1.86 -7.99
C ARG A 118 11.47 -0.76 -7.04
N HIS A 119 11.44 0.47 -7.55
CA HIS A 119 11.07 1.64 -6.76
C HIS A 119 9.66 1.53 -6.16
N GLY A 120 8.68 1.05 -6.94
CA GLY A 120 7.32 0.80 -6.45
C GLY A 120 7.27 -0.27 -5.35
N LEU A 121 8.02 -1.36 -5.53
CA LEU A 121 8.10 -2.44 -4.54
C LEU A 121 8.73 -1.97 -3.23
N GLU A 122 9.83 -1.21 -3.31
CA GLU A 122 10.60 -0.73 -2.16
C GLU A 122 9.93 0.43 -1.41
N ARG A 123 9.13 1.28 -2.08
CA ARG A 123 8.58 2.50 -1.46
C ARG A 123 7.11 2.45 -1.10
N THR A 124 6.31 1.74 -1.88
CA THR A 124 4.86 1.71 -1.68
C THR A 124 4.37 0.33 -1.34
N VAL A 125 4.79 -0.71 -2.05
CA VAL A 125 4.23 -2.05 -1.81
C VAL A 125 4.69 -2.62 -0.47
N ALA A 126 5.98 -2.89 -0.26
CA ALA A 126 6.45 -3.49 0.99
C ALA A 126 6.20 -2.58 2.21
N PRO A 127 6.64 -1.31 2.22
CA PRO A 127 6.49 -0.48 3.41
C PRO A 127 5.04 -0.17 3.76
N GLU A 128 4.17 0.20 2.80
CA GLU A 128 2.78 0.50 3.15
C GLU A 128 2.06 -0.76 3.59
N LEU A 129 2.23 -1.90 2.91
CA LEU A 129 1.62 -3.14 3.38
C LEU A 129 2.08 -3.53 4.78
N LEU A 130 3.37 -3.38 5.12
CA LEU A 130 3.88 -3.60 6.47
C LEU A 130 3.22 -2.67 7.48
N ARG A 131 3.11 -1.38 7.17
CA ARG A 131 2.47 -0.38 8.04
C ARG A 131 1.00 -0.70 8.27
N LEU A 132 0.29 -1.06 7.20
CA LEU A 132 -1.13 -1.40 7.24
C LEU A 132 -1.36 -2.69 8.04
N PHE A 133 -0.47 -3.67 7.87
CA PHE A 133 -0.49 -4.87 8.68
C PHE A 133 -0.22 -4.55 10.14
N TRP A 134 0.85 -3.81 10.46
CA TRP A 134 1.17 -3.41 11.82
C TRP A 134 0.05 -2.60 12.48
N ALA A 135 -0.57 -1.68 11.74
CA ALA A 135 -1.70 -0.89 12.19
C ALA A 135 -2.91 -1.80 12.49
N GLY A 136 -3.29 -2.70 11.57
CA GLY A 136 -4.38 -3.65 11.81
C GLY A 136 -4.13 -4.60 12.97
N MET A 137 -2.88 -5.04 13.16
CA MET A 137 -2.46 -5.89 14.27
C MET A 137 -2.53 -5.19 15.62
N THR A 138 -1.98 -3.97 15.69
CA THR A 138 -1.97 -3.15 16.91
C THR A 138 -3.39 -2.76 17.31
N ALA A 139 -4.21 -2.45 16.31
CA ALA A 139 -5.61 -2.07 16.47
C ALA A 139 -6.47 -3.19 17.06
N ALA A 140 -6.33 -4.40 16.53
CA ALA A 140 -7.14 -5.54 16.95
C ALA A 140 -6.74 -6.12 18.33
N GLY A 141 -5.79 -5.49 19.02
CA GLY A 141 -5.20 -6.02 20.26
C GLY A 141 -4.57 -7.41 20.09
N HIS A 142 -4.33 -7.83 18.85
CA HIS A 142 -3.93 -9.18 18.50
C HIS A 142 -2.42 -9.20 18.22
N GLY A 143 -1.70 -10.04 18.94
CA GLY A 143 -0.35 -10.46 18.57
C GLY A 143 -0.41 -11.80 17.86
N ILE A 144 -0.52 -11.82 16.53
CA ILE A 144 -0.26 -13.04 15.75
C ILE A 144 1.22 -13.33 15.97
N PRO A 145 1.59 -14.49 16.53
CA PRO A 145 2.99 -14.81 16.75
C PRO A 145 3.70 -14.94 15.40
N VAL A 146 4.41 -13.89 15.02
CA VAL A 146 5.27 -13.87 13.83
C VAL A 146 6.59 -14.51 14.21
N ARG A 147 6.96 -15.61 13.56
CA ARG A 147 8.29 -16.18 13.75
C ARG A 147 9.32 -15.19 13.21
N SER A 148 10.51 -15.10 13.80
CA SER A 148 11.58 -14.19 13.32
C SER A 148 11.92 -14.38 11.84
N THR A 149 11.71 -15.58 11.29
CA THR A 149 11.85 -15.90 9.86
C THR A 149 10.74 -15.34 8.98
N GLU A 150 9.58 -15.06 9.56
CA GLU A 150 8.43 -14.44 8.88
C GLU A 150 8.54 -12.91 8.94
N ALA A 151 9.11 -12.32 10.00
CA ALA A 151 9.20 -10.87 10.25
C ALA A 151 10.10 -10.04 9.29
N GLY A 152 10.38 -10.54 8.09
CA GLY A 152 11.15 -9.80 7.10
C GLY A 152 10.42 -8.54 6.61
N THR A 153 11.16 -7.50 6.21
CA THR A 153 10.61 -6.25 5.67
C THR A 153 10.24 -6.31 4.18
N ARG A 154 10.08 -7.52 3.63
CA ARG A 154 9.82 -7.76 2.21
C ARG A 154 8.32 -7.88 1.92
N VAL A 155 7.94 -7.77 0.65
CA VAL A 155 6.54 -7.78 0.18
C VAL A 155 5.79 -9.06 0.56
N TYR A 156 6.48 -10.20 0.64
CA TYR A 156 5.89 -11.48 0.98
C TYR A 156 5.37 -11.53 2.40
N PHE A 157 6.01 -10.85 3.36
CA PHE A 157 5.57 -10.93 4.74
C PHE A 157 4.17 -10.33 4.92
N PRO A 158 3.87 -9.11 4.46
CA PRO A 158 2.49 -8.62 4.49
C PRO A 158 1.50 -9.45 3.67
N LEU A 159 1.91 -10.04 2.54
CA LEU A 159 1.06 -10.96 1.78
C LEU A 159 0.72 -12.23 2.57
N LEU A 160 1.72 -12.82 3.24
CA LEU A 160 1.55 -13.96 4.13
C LEU A 160 0.59 -13.61 5.27
N MET A 161 0.67 -12.37 5.76
CA MET A 161 -0.21 -11.90 6.82
C MET A 161 -1.65 -11.67 6.35
N LEU A 162 -1.88 -11.10 5.16
CA LEU A 162 -3.20 -11.06 4.54
C LEU A 162 -3.79 -12.47 4.37
N ASP A 163 -2.94 -13.43 3.99
CA ASP A 163 -3.33 -14.84 3.88
C ASP A 163 -3.66 -15.48 5.24
N LYS A 164 -2.89 -15.17 6.30
CA LYS A 164 -3.18 -15.63 7.68
C LYS A 164 -4.47 -15.00 8.21
N MET A 165 -4.66 -13.70 8.03
CA MET A 165 -5.90 -12.98 8.39
C MET A 165 -7.11 -13.65 7.74
N ARG A 166 -7.03 -13.95 6.45
CA ARG A 166 -8.09 -14.67 5.75
C ARG A 166 -8.29 -16.09 6.29
N ALA A 167 -7.22 -16.85 6.52
CA ALA A 167 -7.30 -18.23 6.99
C ALA A 167 -7.84 -18.35 8.42
N GLU A 168 -7.52 -17.39 9.27
CA GLU A 168 -7.94 -17.31 10.68
C GLU A 168 -9.27 -16.57 10.84
N ASN A 169 -9.86 -16.08 9.73
CA ASN A 169 -11.07 -15.26 9.70
C ASN A 169 -10.95 -14.03 10.62
N ILE A 170 -9.82 -13.32 10.47
CA ILE A 170 -9.48 -12.11 11.20
C ILE A 170 -9.49 -10.92 10.23
N PRO A 171 -10.25 -9.86 10.54
CA PRO A 171 -11.24 -9.82 11.61
C PRO A 171 -12.49 -10.66 11.26
N PRO A 172 -13.25 -11.15 12.26
CA PRO A 172 -14.35 -12.12 12.06
C PRO A 172 -15.58 -11.55 11.33
N PHE A 173 -15.60 -10.23 11.09
CA PHE A 173 -16.69 -9.53 10.44
C PHE A 173 -16.60 -9.50 8.91
N LEU A 174 -15.50 -9.97 8.31
CA LEU A 174 -15.34 -9.93 6.84
C LEU A 174 -16.37 -10.83 6.14
N ASP A 175 -17.33 -10.20 5.47
CA ASP A 175 -18.34 -10.81 4.61
C ASP A 175 -17.76 -11.25 3.25
N GLU A 176 -18.62 -11.75 2.36
CA GLU A 176 -18.18 -12.27 1.06
C GLU A 176 -17.64 -11.18 0.13
N GLU A 177 -18.22 -9.97 0.15
CA GLU A 177 -17.74 -8.85 -0.66
C GLU A 177 -16.33 -8.44 -0.23
N GLU A 178 -16.09 -8.48 1.08
CA GLU A 178 -14.81 -8.14 1.66
C GLU A 178 -13.72 -9.17 1.35
N ARG A 179 -14.08 -10.45 1.39
CA ARG A 179 -13.20 -11.54 0.97
C ARG A 179 -12.80 -11.43 -0.49
N GLU A 180 -13.74 -11.05 -1.37
CA GLU A 180 -13.45 -10.77 -2.77
C GLU A 180 -12.51 -9.56 -2.93
N GLY A 181 -12.72 -8.50 -2.13
CA GLY A 181 -11.85 -7.33 -2.10
C GLY A 181 -10.41 -7.65 -1.70
N LEU A 182 -10.20 -8.49 -0.68
CA LEU A 182 -8.87 -8.96 -0.28
C LEU A 182 -8.26 -9.90 -1.32
N ALA A 183 -9.05 -10.79 -1.92
CA ALA A 183 -8.59 -11.68 -2.99
C ALA A 183 -8.10 -10.88 -4.21
N PHE A 184 -8.80 -9.80 -4.56
CA PHE A 184 -8.37 -8.90 -5.63
C PHE A 184 -7.04 -8.22 -5.28
N LEU A 185 -6.91 -7.63 -4.09
CA LEU A 185 -5.65 -7.01 -3.64
C LEU A 185 -4.48 -7.99 -3.70
N ARG A 186 -4.67 -9.21 -3.20
CA ARG A 186 -3.67 -10.29 -3.25
C ARG A 186 -3.26 -10.63 -4.68
N SER A 187 -4.23 -10.68 -5.61
CA SER A 187 -3.96 -10.99 -7.02
C SER A 187 -3.12 -9.91 -7.72
N GLU A 188 -3.33 -8.63 -7.37
CA GLU A 188 -2.59 -7.49 -7.91
C GLU A 188 -1.17 -7.41 -7.32
N LEU A 189 -0.98 -7.86 -6.09
CA LEU A 189 0.33 -7.96 -5.44
C LEU A 189 1.16 -9.16 -5.91
N THR A 190 0.51 -10.16 -6.49
CA THR A 190 1.17 -11.33 -7.09
C THR A 190 1.63 -10.98 -8.50
N LEU A 191 2.88 -10.50 -8.63
CA LEU A 191 3.40 -10.01 -9.90
C LEU A 191 3.63 -11.15 -10.92
N SER A 192 4.13 -12.30 -10.47
CA SER A 192 4.40 -13.46 -11.32
C SER A 192 3.88 -14.74 -10.68
N ASN A 193 3.34 -15.64 -11.50
CA ASN A 193 2.96 -17.00 -11.05
C ASN A 193 4.19 -17.92 -10.92
N TRP A 194 5.34 -17.49 -11.43
CA TRP A 194 6.54 -18.30 -11.54
C TRP A 194 7.71 -17.79 -10.70
N THR A 195 7.62 -16.56 -10.22
CA THR A 195 8.64 -15.89 -9.40
C THR A 195 7.91 -15.23 -8.26
N SER A 196 8.35 -15.49 -7.03
CA SER A 196 7.77 -14.75 -5.91
C SER A 196 8.06 -13.25 -6.07
N THR A 197 7.14 -12.40 -5.62
CA THR A 197 7.33 -10.94 -5.63
C THR A 197 8.60 -10.55 -4.86
N ASP A 198 9.00 -11.34 -3.86
CA ASP A 198 10.23 -11.19 -3.08
C ASP A 198 11.49 -11.57 -3.82
N ASP A 199 11.46 -12.64 -4.61
CA ASP A 199 12.59 -13.00 -5.46
C ASP A 199 12.80 -11.92 -6.53
N LEU A 200 11.70 -11.38 -7.05
CA LEU A 200 11.73 -10.29 -8.02
C LEU A 200 12.27 -8.99 -7.38
N GLU A 201 11.73 -8.56 -6.23
CA GLU A 201 12.26 -7.42 -5.47
C GLU A 201 13.74 -7.62 -5.16
N SER A 202 14.10 -8.76 -4.56
CA SER A 202 15.47 -9.03 -4.15
C SER A 202 16.43 -9.12 -5.33
N ALA A 203 16.01 -9.64 -6.47
CA ALA A 203 16.82 -9.66 -7.67
C ALA A 203 17.08 -8.24 -8.16
N LEU A 204 16.02 -7.42 -8.29
CA LEU A 204 16.11 -6.04 -8.76
C LEU A 204 16.96 -5.15 -7.85
N SER A 205 16.82 -5.30 -6.53
CA SER A 205 17.56 -4.51 -5.53
C SER A 205 19.02 -4.90 -5.43
N ARG A 206 19.34 -6.19 -5.58
CA ARG A 206 20.73 -6.68 -5.58
C ARG A 206 21.38 -6.65 -6.96
N GLN A 207 20.72 -6.07 -7.96
CA GLN A 207 21.19 -6.01 -9.35
C GLN A 207 21.54 -7.41 -9.92
N ARG A 208 20.83 -8.45 -9.49
CA ARG A 208 21.00 -9.83 -9.96
C ARG A 208 20.20 -10.11 -11.23
N GLN A 209 20.18 -9.12 -12.11
CA GLN A 209 19.49 -9.17 -13.40
C GLN A 209 20.37 -8.60 -14.49
N PHE A 210 20.28 -9.15 -15.69
CA PHE A 210 20.94 -8.58 -16.87
C PHE A 210 20.07 -8.72 -18.10
N VAL A 211 20.28 -7.82 -19.06
CA VAL A 211 19.53 -7.77 -20.31
C VAL A 211 20.42 -8.28 -21.43
N ARG A 212 19.93 -9.26 -22.21
CA ARG A 212 20.61 -9.77 -23.41
C ARG A 212 19.60 -9.95 -24.52
N GLN A 213 19.90 -9.38 -25.70
CA GLN A 213 19.04 -9.48 -26.89
C GLN A 213 17.58 -9.07 -26.63
N GLY A 214 17.35 -8.03 -25.80
CA GLY A 214 16.01 -7.54 -25.46
C GLY A 214 15.25 -8.39 -24.44
N ARG A 215 15.86 -9.47 -23.93
CA ARG A 215 15.29 -10.34 -22.90
C ARG A 215 15.95 -10.06 -21.56
N LEU A 216 15.18 -10.21 -20.49
CA LEU A 216 15.63 -10.02 -19.12
C LEU A 216 15.94 -11.39 -18.51
N TYR A 217 17.15 -11.57 -18.00
CA TYR A 217 17.45 -12.70 -17.11
C TYR A 217 17.42 -12.22 -15.66
N ILE A 218 16.66 -12.92 -14.82
CA ILE A 218 16.67 -12.73 -13.37
C ILE A 218 17.28 -13.98 -12.75
N ASP A 219 18.31 -13.79 -11.93
CA ASP A 219 18.91 -14.89 -11.17
C ASP A 219 17.99 -15.34 -10.03
N GLY A 220 17.70 -16.63 -9.97
CA GLY A 220 16.82 -17.21 -8.97
C GLY A 220 17.62 -17.65 -7.76
N TYR A 221 17.23 -17.25 -6.55
CA TYR A 221 17.95 -17.59 -5.32
C TYR A 221 18.03 -19.11 -5.09
N MET A 222 17.01 -19.86 -5.52
CA MET A 222 16.90 -21.33 -5.32
C MET A 222 16.53 -22.13 -6.59
N SER A 223 16.01 -21.49 -7.65
CA SER A 223 15.41 -22.18 -8.80
C SER A 223 16.25 -22.18 -10.08
N GLY A 224 17.47 -21.62 -10.04
CA GLY A 224 18.20 -21.25 -11.25
C GLY A 224 17.51 -20.06 -11.93
N GLY A 225 18.29 -19.12 -12.45
CA GLY A 225 17.71 -17.93 -13.07
C GLY A 225 16.89 -18.23 -14.33
N ARG A 226 16.05 -17.28 -14.71
CA ARG A 226 15.07 -17.43 -15.80
C ARG A 226 15.06 -16.22 -16.72
N TRP A 227 14.78 -16.49 -17.99
CA TRP A 227 14.55 -15.48 -19.01
C TRP A 227 13.08 -15.04 -19.06
N TYR A 228 12.89 -13.74 -19.20
CA TYR A 228 11.61 -13.05 -19.33
C TYR A 228 11.64 -12.12 -20.54
N GLU A 229 10.48 -11.95 -21.15
CA GLU A 229 10.25 -11.03 -22.25
C GLU A 229 9.82 -9.66 -21.72
N MET A 230 9.92 -8.63 -22.57
CA MET A 230 9.40 -7.29 -22.24
C MET A 230 7.91 -7.31 -21.88
N LYS A 231 7.13 -8.24 -22.45
CA LYS A 231 5.72 -8.43 -22.10
C LYS A 231 5.56 -8.78 -20.62
N ASP A 232 6.36 -9.70 -20.10
CA ASP A 232 6.27 -10.10 -18.69
C ASP A 232 6.55 -8.91 -17.77
N VAL A 233 7.56 -8.10 -18.11
CA VAL A 233 7.89 -6.89 -17.35
C VAL A 233 6.77 -5.86 -17.40
N ARG A 234 6.10 -5.68 -18.54
CA ARG A 234 4.92 -4.80 -18.64
C ARG A 234 3.76 -5.30 -17.78
N ASP A 235 3.49 -6.60 -17.80
CA ASP A 235 2.44 -7.19 -16.97
C ASP A 235 2.74 -6.98 -15.47
N TRP A 236 4.01 -7.12 -15.05
CA TRP A 236 4.44 -6.81 -13.67
C TRP A 236 4.28 -5.33 -13.34
N ARG A 237 4.65 -4.44 -14.27
CA ARG A 237 4.51 -2.99 -14.10
C ARG A 237 3.06 -2.57 -13.93
N GLU A 238 2.18 -3.11 -14.75
CA GLU A 238 0.75 -2.80 -14.67
C GLU A 238 0.16 -3.22 -13.32
N LYS A 239 0.45 -4.45 -12.88
CA LYS A 239 0.06 -4.95 -11.55
C LYS A 239 0.65 -4.13 -10.41
N ALA A 240 1.94 -3.79 -10.49
CA ALA A 240 2.61 -2.97 -9.48
C ALA A 240 1.99 -1.56 -9.39
N LEU A 241 1.61 -0.96 -10.52
CA LEU A 241 0.95 0.35 -10.52
C LEU A 241 -0.47 0.28 -9.94
N ARG A 242 -1.22 -0.78 -10.24
CA ARG A 242 -2.55 -1.02 -9.66
C ARG A 242 -2.48 -1.24 -8.16
N SER A 243 -1.55 -2.08 -7.69
CA SER A 243 -1.36 -2.34 -6.26
C SER A 243 -0.86 -1.10 -5.52
N CYS A 244 0.12 -0.36 -6.06
CA CYS A 244 0.54 0.92 -5.49
C CYS A 244 -0.64 1.90 -5.40
N SER A 245 -1.51 1.96 -6.42
CA SER A 245 -2.68 2.84 -6.42
C SER A 245 -3.70 2.49 -5.33
N LEU A 246 -3.92 1.19 -5.07
CA LEU A 246 -4.77 0.72 -3.98
C LEU A 246 -4.18 1.05 -2.61
N LEU A 247 -2.88 0.79 -2.41
CA LEU A 247 -2.20 1.03 -1.14
C LEU A 247 -2.10 2.53 -0.82
N ILE A 248 -1.89 3.38 -1.82
CA ILE A 248 -1.93 4.84 -1.66
C ILE A 248 -3.35 5.30 -1.29
N ALA A 249 -4.40 4.72 -1.90
CA ALA A 249 -5.77 5.05 -1.54
C ALA A 249 -6.05 4.71 -0.08
N PHE A 250 -5.64 3.52 0.36
CA PHE A 250 -5.78 3.09 1.75
C PHE A 250 -5.01 4.00 2.71
N ARG A 251 -3.76 4.32 2.38
CA ARG A 251 -2.93 5.26 3.15
C ARG A 251 -3.62 6.61 3.37
N ILE A 252 -4.26 7.15 2.33
CA ILE A 252 -5.02 8.41 2.46
C ILE A 252 -6.21 8.24 3.39
N MET A 253 -6.99 7.16 3.20
CA MET A 253 -8.15 6.88 4.04
C MET A 253 -7.72 6.80 5.50
N PHE A 254 -6.65 6.05 5.78
CA PHE A 254 -6.03 5.92 7.11
C PHE A 254 -5.67 7.28 7.70
N LEU A 255 -4.93 8.11 6.97
CA LEU A 255 -4.52 9.44 7.45
C LEU A 255 -5.72 10.36 7.71
N ALA A 256 -6.77 10.29 6.89
CA ALA A 256 -7.98 11.06 7.09
C ALA A 256 -8.75 10.61 8.32
N SER A 257 -8.92 9.30 8.51
CA SER A 257 -9.62 8.75 9.67
C SER A 257 -8.88 9.05 10.98
N VAL A 258 -7.55 8.86 11.02
CA VAL A 258 -6.75 9.25 12.20
C VAL A 258 -6.80 10.77 12.44
N THR A 259 -6.89 11.59 11.40
CA THR A 259 -7.09 13.04 11.55
C THR A 259 -8.44 13.38 12.16
N GLY A 260 -9.50 12.64 11.80
CA GLY A 260 -10.83 12.80 12.39
C GLY A 260 -10.87 12.41 13.85
N GLU A 261 -10.29 11.26 14.20
CA GLU A 261 -10.31 10.70 15.56
C GLU A 261 -9.38 11.43 16.53
N SER A 262 -8.13 11.71 16.10
CA SER A 262 -7.08 12.27 16.99
C SER A 262 -6.90 13.78 16.84
N GLY A 263 -7.64 14.39 15.91
CA GLY A 263 -7.47 15.78 15.48
C GLY A 263 -6.33 15.97 14.45
N PRO A 264 -6.09 17.24 14.04
CA PRO A 264 -5.11 17.59 13.01
C PRO A 264 -3.72 16.96 13.16
N LEU A 265 -3.27 16.26 12.11
CA LEU A 265 -1.90 15.77 11.96
C LEU A 265 -0.97 16.88 11.45
N ARG A 266 0.17 17.09 12.13
CA ARG A 266 1.14 18.15 11.80
C ARG A 266 2.52 17.51 11.65
N PRO A 267 2.80 16.86 10.51
CA PRO A 267 4.08 16.20 10.31
C PRO A 267 5.23 17.22 10.28
N SER A 268 6.27 16.93 11.05
CA SER A 268 7.55 17.64 11.02
C SER A 268 8.29 17.27 9.73
N TYR A 269 8.58 18.23 8.85
CA TYR A 269 9.41 18.00 7.66
C TYR A 269 10.85 18.49 7.92
N PRO A 270 11.90 17.77 7.49
CA PRO A 270 13.25 18.29 7.55
C PRO A 270 13.40 19.51 6.62
N ASP A 271 14.17 20.50 7.07
CA ASP A 271 14.55 21.70 6.30
C ASP A 271 15.40 21.36 5.05
#